data_AF-A0A935SQ88-F1
#
_entry.id   AF-A0A935SQ88-F1
#
_cell.length_a   1.000
_cell.length_b   1.000
_cell.length_c   1.000
_cell.angle_alpha   90.00
_cell.angle_beta   90.00
_cell.angle_gamma   90.00
#
_symmetry.space_group_name_H-M   'P 1'
#
loop_
_entity.id
_entity.type
_entity.pdbx_description
1 polymer ?
#
loop_
_entity_poly.entity_id
_entity_poly.type
_entity_poly.pdbx_seq_one_letter_code
_entity_poly.pdbx_strand_id
1 'polypeptide(L)'
;MKSRSSNKGFSLIELMIAMTIMLVLLGIVSVLLSRAFSVRQRESQRTDALTSAQAALNVISREIANSGFGIQSGTNSRLASNGIIPADSNSSRIHFRANVNNFGPMSGSGTVLATDNAGEDITYFYDDANDSIVRYDPNDSPQTSVVVNRISAITFRYFDYSGTNSSGVEVSTPTENTGRVSIRVLVQLDPVHGQPNPLDVQFTSEVTLRNSSYMLNQY
;
A
#
# COMPACT_ATOMS: atom_id res chain seq x y z
N MET A 1 -56.92 -12.85 59.92
CA MET A 1 -56.16 -14.11 59.72
C MET A 1 -55.51 -14.06 58.34
N LYS A 2 -54.17 -14.13 58.27
CA LYS A 2 -53.40 -13.99 57.02
C LYS A 2 -53.10 -15.39 56.49
N SER A 3 -53.62 -15.74 55.30
CA SER A 3 -53.41 -17.08 54.72
C SER A 3 -51.93 -17.26 54.36
N ARG A 4 -51.33 -18.38 54.78
CA ARG A 4 -49.98 -18.79 54.36
C ARG A 4 -50.10 -19.42 52.99
N SER A 5 -49.49 -18.80 51.98
CA SER A 5 -49.33 -19.42 50.66
C SER A 5 -48.42 -20.65 50.79
N SER A 6 -48.93 -21.81 50.35
CA SER A 6 -48.14 -23.05 50.24
C SER A 6 -47.15 -22.90 49.09
N ASN A 7 -45.87 -22.72 49.41
CA ASN A 7 -44.81 -22.78 48.42
C ASN A 7 -44.60 -24.26 48.05
N LYS A 8 -45.10 -24.66 46.88
CA LYS A 8 -44.80 -25.99 46.31
C LYS A 8 -43.38 -25.95 45.73
N GLY A 9 -42.51 -26.85 46.22
CA GLY A 9 -41.16 -27.04 45.67
C GLY A 9 -41.19 -27.70 44.29
N PHE A 10 -40.11 -27.58 43.54
CA PHE A 10 -39.94 -28.18 42.21
C PHE A 10 -39.81 -29.70 42.26
N SER A 11 -40.36 -30.38 41.26
CA SER A 11 -40.14 -31.81 41.06
C SER A 11 -38.76 -32.09 40.46
N LEU A 12 -38.15 -33.24 40.79
CA LEU A 12 -36.90 -33.72 40.21
C LEU A 12 -36.94 -33.76 38.67
N ILE A 13 -38.10 -34.12 38.09
CA ILE A 13 -38.28 -34.18 36.64
C ILE A 13 -38.26 -32.78 36.02
N GLU A 14 -38.85 -31.78 36.68
CA GLU A 14 -38.83 -30.38 36.22
C GLU A 14 -37.42 -29.82 36.24
N LEU A 15 -36.63 -30.16 37.26
CA LEU A 15 -35.22 -29.78 37.33
C LEU A 15 -34.43 -30.39 36.16
N MET A 16 -34.62 -31.68 35.87
CA MET A 16 -33.94 -32.33 34.74
C MET A 16 -34.32 -31.70 33.40
N ILE A 17 -35.61 -31.44 33.17
CA ILE A 17 -36.09 -30.77 31.96
C ILE A 17 -35.49 -29.36 31.86
N ALA A 18 -35.50 -28.59 32.94
CA ALA A 18 -34.91 -27.24 32.97
C ALA A 18 -33.41 -27.26 32.65
N MET A 19 -32.65 -28.21 33.19
CA MET A 19 -31.22 -28.37 32.92
C MET A 19 -30.97 -28.74 31.45
N THR A 20 -31.78 -29.64 30.86
CA THR A 20 -31.64 -29.99 29.44
C THR A 20 -31.92 -28.80 28.52
N ILE A 21 -32.97 -28.02 28.80
CA ILE A 21 -33.28 -26.81 28.05
C ILE A 21 -32.14 -25.79 28.19
N MET A 22 -31.60 -25.62 29.39
CA MET A 22 -30.47 -24.72 29.64
C MET A 22 -29.23 -25.15 28.85
N LEU A 23 -28.91 -26.44 28.77
CA LEU A 23 -27.79 -26.94 27.96
C LEU A 23 -27.99 -26.69 26.46
N VAL A 24 -29.21 -26.91 25.95
CA VAL A 24 -29.54 -26.61 24.54
C VAL A 24 -29.37 -25.11 24.26
N LEU A 25 -29.89 -24.25 25.14
CA LEU A 25 -29.74 -22.80 25.02
C LEU A 25 -28.27 -22.37 25.07
N LEU A 26 -27.49 -22.92 25.99
CA LEU A 26 -26.06 -22.62 26.11
C LEU A 26 -25.29 -23.07 24.86
N GLY A 27 -25.67 -24.21 24.27
CA GLY A 27 -25.13 -24.68 22.99
C GLY A 27 -25.40 -23.69 21.85
N ILE A 28 -26.63 -23.19 21.72
CA ILE A 28 -27.00 -22.19 20.72
C ILE A 28 -26.22 -20.88 20.93
N VAL A 29 -26.18 -20.38 22.17
CA VAL A 29 -25.45 -19.15 22.53
C VAL A 29 -23.97 -19.29 22.22
N SER A 30 -23.36 -20.44 22.53
CA SER A 30 -21.94 -20.70 22.26
C SER A 30 -21.62 -20.64 20.75
N VAL A 31 -22.47 -21.24 19.91
CA VAL A 31 -22.30 -21.19 18.44
C VAL A 31 -22.45 -19.76 17.92
N LEU A 32 -23.43 -19.01 18.40
CA LEU A 32 -23.62 -17.60 18.00
C LEU A 32 -22.43 -16.74 18.42
N LEU A 33 -21.94 -16.91 19.64
CA LEU A 33 -20.80 -16.17 20.15
C LEU A 33 -19.51 -16.48 19.39
N SER A 34 -19.26 -17.77 19.10
CA SER A 34 -18.13 -18.20 18.29
C SER A 34 -18.16 -17.56 16.90
N ARG A 35 -19.33 -17.57 16.23
CA ARG A 35 -19.51 -16.90 14.94
C ARG A 35 -19.29 -15.39 15.03
N ALA A 36 -19.78 -14.74 16.08
CA ALA A 36 -19.61 -13.30 16.29
C ALA A 36 -18.12 -12.93 16.46
N PHE A 37 -17.34 -13.72 17.20
CA PHE A 37 -15.90 -13.51 17.33
C PHE A 37 -15.17 -13.72 16.02
N SER A 38 -15.50 -14.75 15.24
CA SER A 38 -14.87 -14.98 13.94
C SER A 38 -15.16 -13.85 12.94
N VAL A 39 -16.39 -13.32 12.93
CA VAL A 39 -16.75 -12.15 12.10
C VAL A 39 -15.93 -10.93 12.52
N ARG A 40 -15.87 -10.65 13.82
CA ARG A 40 -15.11 -9.51 14.35
C ARG A 40 -13.61 -9.59 14.03
N GLN A 41 -13.00 -10.77 14.18
CA GLN A 41 -11.59 -10.96 13.86
C GLN A 41 -11.30 -10.70 12.38
N ARG A 42 -12.17 -11.18 11.47
CA ARG A 42 -12.02 -10.91 10.03
C ARG A 42 -12.18 -9.43 9.70
N GLU A 43 -13.17 -8.77 10.28
CA GLU A 43 -13.40 -7.35 10.02
C GLU A 43 -12.23 -6.48 10.51
N SER A 44 -11.64 -6.85 11.66
CA SER A 44 -10.41 -6.23 12.15
C SER A 44 -9.27 -6.40 11.14
N GLN A 45 -9.01 -7.63 10.69
CA GLN A 45 -7.93 -7.90 9.74
C GLN A 45 -8.11 -7.20 8.40
N ARG A 46 -9.36 -7.10 7.91
CA ARG A 46 -9.70 -6.33 6.71
C ARG A 46 -9.38 -4.85 6.90
N THR A 47 -9.82 -4.27 8.00
CA THR A 47 -9.59 -2.84 8.30
C THR A 47 -8.09 -2.54 8.39
N ASP A 48 -7.34 -3.41 9.05
CA ASP A 48 -5.89 -3.28 9.22
C ASP A 48 -5.16 -3.35 7.86
N ALA A 49 -5.54 -4.30 7.00
CA ALA A 49 -4.96 -4.44 5.65
C ALA A 49 -5.23 -3.22 4.78
N LEU A 50 -6.48 -2.73 4.75
CA LEU A 50 -6.87 -1.57 3.95
C LEU A 50 -6.17 -0.28 4.43
N THR A 51 -6.13 -0.07 5.74
CA THR A 51 -5.43 1.09 6.34
C THR A 51 -3.94 1.05 6.05
N SER A 52 -3.31 -0.13 6.17
CA SER A 52 -1.88 -0.29 5.88
C SER A 52 -1.57 -0.08 4.41
N ALA A 53 -2.40 -0.59 3.49
CA ALA A 53 -2.23 -0.38 2.05
C ALA A 53 -2.35 1.11 1.67
N GLN A 54 -3.29 1.83 2.28
CA GLN A 54 -3.45 3.27 2.06
C GLN A 54 -2.24 4.06 2.59
N ALA A 55 -1.73 3.71 3.78
CA ALA A 55 -0.54 4.32 4.34
C ALA A 55 0.70 4.08 3.45
N ALA A 56 0.88 2.84 2.98
CA ALA A 56 1.95 2.48 2.04
C ALA A 56 1.85 3.28 0.74
N LEU A 57 0.66 3.38 0.15
CA LEU A 57 0.43 4.15 -1.06
C LEU A 57 0.80 5.63 -0.88
N ASN A 58 0.49 6.23 0.28
CA ASN A 58 0.86 7.62 0.58
C ASN A 58 2.39 7.80 0.68
N VAL A 59 3.10 6.85 1.31
CA VAL A 59 4.57 6.88 1.41
C VAL A 59 5.20 6.77 0.03
N ILE A 60 4.83 5.74 -0.73
CA ILE A 60 5.34 5.48 -2.08
C ILE A 60 5.07 6.70 -2.98
N SER A 61 3.86 7.25 -2.93
CA SER A 61 3.48 8.41 -3.72
C SER A 61 4.33 9.64 -3.39
N ARG A 62 4.58 9.89 -2.10
CA ARG A 62 5.39 11.03 -1.65
C ARG A 62 6.86 10.91 -2.10
N GLU A 63 7.43 9.72 -2.01
CA GLU A 63 8.82 9.49 -2.42
C GLU A 63 8.97 9.60 -3.94
N ILE A 64 8.06 9.01 -4.72
CA ILE A 64 8.03 9.13 -6.19
C ILE A 64 7.83 10.60 -6.62
N ALA A 65 7.01 11.38 -5.92
CA ALA A 65 6.79 12.79 -6.25
C ALA A 65 8.09 13.62 -6.21
N ASN A 66 9.01 13.26 -5.29
CA ASN A 66 10.30 13.90 -5.12
C ASN A 66 11.39 13.33 -6.06
N SER A 67 11.05 12.37 -6.91
CA SER A 67 11.95 11.83 -7.92
C SER A 67 12.60 12.95 -8.74
N GLY A 68 13.91 12.82 -8.94
CA GLY A 68 14.71 13.76 -9.72
C GLY A 68 15.08 15.03 -8.98
N PHE A 69 14.62 15.24 -7.74
CA PHE A 69 14.98 16.44 -6.98
C PHE A 69 16.51 16.55 -6.83
N GLY A 70 17.05 17.74 -7.09
CA GLY A 70 18.49 18.00 -7.05
C GLY A 70 19.32 17.29 -8.13
N ILE A 71 18.71 16.47 -9.00
CA ILE A 71 19.38 15.78 -10.10
C ILE A 71 19.24 16.61 -11.37
N GLN A 72 20.34 16.75 -12.08
CA GLN A 72 20.40 17.41 -13.38
C GLN A 72 20.92 16.40 -14.41
N SER A 73 20.71 16.64 -15.69
CA SER A 73 21.23 15.83 -16.78
C SER A 73 21.84 16.75 -17.82
N GLY A 74 22.91 16.31 -18.46
CA GLY A 74 23.58 17.01 -19.56
C GLY A 74 24.99 17.47 -19.22
N THR A 75 25.89 17.36 -20.22
CA THR A 75 27.31 17.69 -20.07
C THR A 75 27.61 19.19 -20.13
N ASN A 76 26.77 19.95 -20.84
CA ASN A 76 26.96 21.37 -21.11
C ASN A 76 25.68 22.21 -20.92
N SER A 77 24.56 21.58 -20.54
CA SER A 77 23.29 22.24 -20.24
C SER A 77 22.68 21.56 -19.03
N ARG A 78 22.30 22.35 -18.02
CA ARG A 78 21.71 21.86 -16.77
C ARG A 78 20.23 21.57 -17.02
N LEU A 79 19.92 20.43 -17.61
CA LEU A 79 18.54 20.00 -17.81
C LEU A 79 18.06 19.29 -16.55
N ALA A 80 16.81 19.52 -16.16
CA ALA A 80 16.21 18.74 -15.09
C ALA A 80 16.04 17.28 -15.51
N SER A 81 16.30 16.37 -14.59
CA SER A 81 16.03 14.94 -14.77
C SER A 81 14.86 14.54 -13.88
N ASN A 82 13.95 13.73 -14.41
CA ASN A 82 12.85 13.16 -13.61
C ASN A 82 13.33 12.14 -12.58
N GLY A 83 14.60 11.72 -12.62
CA GLY A 83 15.24 10.83 -11.64
C GLY A 83 14.85 9.36 -11.73
N ILE A 84 13.91 8.98 -12.60
CA ILE A 84 13.55 7.58 -12.79
C ILE A 84 14.66 6.87 -13.56
N ILE A 85 14.96 5.62 -13.20
CA ILE A 85 15.90 4.75 -13.91
C ILE A 85 15.11 3.78 -14.80
N PRO A 86 15.04 4.02 -16.13
CA PRO A 86 14.20 3.22 -17.02
C PRO A 86 14.58 1.73 -17.07
N ALA A 87 15.87 1.44 -17.02
CA ALA A 87 16.39 0.07 -17.11
C ALA A 87 15.94 -0.84 -15.95
N ASP A 88 15.62 -0.25 -14.79
CA ASP A 88 15.19 -0.95 -13.59
C ASP A 88 13.70 -0.78 -13.29
N SER A 89 12.95 -0.12 -14.17
CA SER A 89 11.55 0.23 -13.95
C SER A 89 10.63 -0.46 -14.97
N ASN A 90 9.54 -1.02 -14.48
CA ASN A 90 8.52 -1.71 -15.27
C ASN A 90 7.16 -1.63 -14.55
N SER A 91 6.18 -2.44 -14.97
CA SER A 91 4.84 -2.39 -14.37
C SER A 91 4.77 -2.80 -12.90
N SER A 92 5.71 -3.56 -12.35
CA SER A 92 5.69 -4.02 -10.94
C SER A 92 6.87 -3.54 -10.10
N ARG A 93 7.80 -2.78 -10.71
CA ARG A 93 8.99 -2.24 -10.08
C ARG A 93 9.22 -0.81 -10.54
N ILE A 94 9.56 0.08 -9.62
CA ILE A 94 10.03 1.42 -9.98
C ILE A 94 11.32 1.71 -9.21
N HIS A 95 12.34 2.15 -9.95
CA HIS A 95 13.60 2.61 -9.41
C HIS A 95 13.74 4.09 -9.76
N PHE A 96 13.95 4.92 -8.75
CA PHE A 96 14.16 6.34 -8.92
C PHE A 96 15.20 6.86 -7.94
N ARG A 97 15.74 8.02 -8.28
CA ARG A 97 16.73 8.73 -7.49
C ARG A 97 16.30 10.15 -7.20
N ALA A 98 16.73 10.66 -6.07
CA ALA A 98 16.58 12.05 -5.67
C ALA A 98 17.77 12.44 -4.79
N ASN A 99 18.37 13.59 -5.03
CA ASN A 99 19.35 14.15 -4.13
C ASN A 99 18.63 14.95 -3.04
N VAL A 100 18.16 14.27 -2.00
CA VAL A 100 17.29 14.85 -0.96
C VAL A 100 18.02 15.82 -0.05
N ASN A 101 19.34 15.69 0.11
CA ASN A 101 20.16 16.61 0.88
C ASN A 101 20.68 17.80 0.05
N ASN A 102 20.50 17.76 -1.27
CA ASN A 102 21.01 18.72 -2.24
C ASN A 102 22.51 18.98 -2.07
N PHE A 103 23.27 17.94 -1.78
CA PHE A 103 24.70 17.96 -1.49
C PHE A 103 25.49 17.09 -2.49
N GLY A 104 26.82 17.23 -2.47
CA GLY A 104 27.75 16.42 -3.26
C GLY A 104 28.44 17.17 -4.40
N PRO A 105 29.56 16.61 -4.91
CA PRO A 105 30.29 17.24 -5.99
C PRO A 105 29.42 17.29 -7.25
N MET A 106 29.33 18.47 -7.87
CA MET A 106 29.03 18.53 -9.29
C MET A 106 30.21 17.85 -9.97
N SER A 107 30.02 16.68 -10.58
CA SER A 107 31.04 16.14 -11.47
C SER A 107 31.30 17.20 -12.56
N GLY A 108 32.56 17.41 -12.94
CA GLY A 108 32.95 18.34 -14.00
C GLY A 108 32.25 17.98 -15.30
N SER A 109 31.08 18.58 -15.50
CA SER A 109 29.98 18.25 -16.44
C SER A 109 28.62 18.72 -15.87
N GLY A 110 28.55 19.37 -14.68
CA GLY A 110 27.36 20.12 -14.24
C GLY A 110 26.19 19.28 -13.71
N THR A 111 26.37 17.97 -13.54
CA THR A 111 25.38 17.10 -12.89
C THR A 111 25.73 16.88 -11.42
N VAL A 112 24.78 17.10 -10.52
CA VAL A 112 24.89 16.62 -9.14
C VAL A 112 24.52 15.13 -9.16
N LEU A 113 25.51 14.26 -8.88
CA LEU A 113 25.39 12.80 -8.99
C LEU A 113 25.44 12.07 -7.65
N ALA A 114 25.69 12.77 -6.54
CA ALA A 114 25.69 12.11 -5.24
C ALA A 114 24.23 11.78 -4.88
N THR A 115 23.87 10.51 -5.08
CA THR A 115 22.64 9.88 -4.61
C THR A 115 23.03 8.71 -3.71
N ASP A 116 24.01 8.96 -2.84
CA ASP A 116 24.75 7.99 -2.03
C ASP A 116 24.33 8.00 -0.56
N ASN A 117 23.30 8.78 -0.21
CA ASN A 117 22.73 8.81 1.13
C ASN A 117 21.41 8.03 1.19
N ALA A 118 21.03 7.64 2.40
CA ALA A 118 19.74 7.01 2.64
C ALA A 118 18.60 7.94 2.18
N GLY A 119 17.65 7.38 1.44
CA GLY A 119 16.52 8.08 0.85
C GLY A 119 16.77 8.62 -0.56
N GLU A 120 17.95 8.39 -1.15
CA GLU A 120 18.34 9.01 -2.42
C GLU A 120 18.35 8.08 -3.64
N ASP A 121 18.44 6.78 -3.43
CA ASP A 121 18.32 5.74 -4.44
C ASP A 121 17.31 4.72 -3.94
N ILE A 122 16.11 4.71 -4.52
CA ILE A 122 14.98 3.96 -3.98
C ILE A 122 14.39 3.09 -5.08
N THR A 123 14.22 1.81 -4.75
CA THR A 123 13.50 0.86 -5.57
C THR A 123 12.31 0.30 -4.80
N TYR A 124 11.10 0.47 -5.33
CA TYR A 124 9.93 -0.28 -4.87
C TYR A 124 9.63 -1.43 -5.81
N PHE A 125 9.30 -2.59 -5.25
CA PHE A 125 8.87 -3.75 -6.01
C PHE A 125 7.88 -4.61 -5.22
N TYR A 126 7.12 -5.42 -5.95
CA TYR A 126 6.32 -6.47 -5.37
C TYR A 126 7.16 -7.72 -5.11
N ASP A 127 7.11 -8.25 -3.90
CA ASP A 127 7.68 -9.53 -3.51
C ASP A 127 6.56 -10.58 -3.44
N ASP A 128 6.51 -11.45 -4.45
CA ASP A 128 5.46 -12.47 -4.60
C ASP A 128 5.56 -13.59 -3.56
N ALA A 129 6.76 -13.85 -3.03
CA ALA A 129 7.00 -14.91 -2.06
C ALA A 129 6.40 -14.56 -0.69
N ASN A 130 6.30 -13.26 -0.39
CA ASN A 130 5.85 -12.75 0.91
C ASN A 130 4.56 -11.90 0.81
N ASP A 131 3.94 -11.80 -0.36
CA ASP A 131 2.77 -10.95 -0.62
C ASP A 131 2.94 -9.53 -0.08
N SER A 132 4.07 -8.90 -0.41
CA SER A 132 4.47 -7.63 0.20
C SER A 132 5.01 -6.62 -0.80
N ILE A 133 4.89 -5.33 -0.47
CA ILE A 133 5.61 -4.27 -1.17
C ILE A 133 6.89 -4.00 -0.39
N VAL A 134 8.02 -4.11 -1.07
CA VAL A 134 9.34 -3.90 -0.49
C VAL A 134 9.92 -2.58 -1.00
N ARG A 135 10.48 -1.79 -0.08
CA ARG A 135 11.35 -0.65 -0.35
C ARG A 135 12.78 -1.10 -0.20
N TYR A 136 13.57 -0.97 -1.27
CA TYR A 136 15.01 -1.18 -1.27
C TYR A 136 15.73 0.15 -1.46
N ASP A 137 16.75 0.36 -0.66
CA ASP A 137 17.62 1.53 -0.68
C ASP A 137 19.05 1.04 -0.39
N PRO A 138 19.96 1.07 -1.38
CA PRO A 138 21.31 0.55 -1.21
C PRO A 138 22.13 1.33 -0.17
N ASN A 139 21.73 2.56 0.15
CA ASN A 139 22.44 3.45 1.06
C ASN A 139 21.83 3.47 2.47
N ASP A 140 20.75 2.72 2.71
CA ASP A 140 20.09 2.60 4.01
C ASP A 140 20.57 1.35 4.79
N SER A 141 20.31 1.32 6.10
CA SER A 141 20.64 0.20 6.99
C SER A 141 19.47 -0.09 7.95
N PRO A 142 18.67 -1.15 7.72
CA PRO A 142 18.81 -2.16 6.67
C PRO A 142 18.44 -1.63 5.28
N GLN A 143 19.08 -2.19 4.23
CA GLN A 143 18.84 -1.79 2.85
C GLN A 143 17.42 -2.13 2.36
N THR A 144 16.79 -3.16 2.92
CA THR A 144 15.43 -3.58 2.57
C THR A 144 14.49 -3.35 3.73
N SER A 145 13.34 -2.75 3.45
CA SER A 145 12.25 -2.59 4.40
C SER A 145 10.92 -2.99 3.77
N VAL A 146 10.11 -3.72 4.53
CA VAL A 146 8.75 -4.08 4.11
C VAL A 146 7.84 -2.90 4.38
N VAL A 147 7.19 -2.39 3.33
CA VAL A 147 6.28 -1.24 3.43
C VAL A 147 4.90 -1.68 3.90
N VAL A 148 4.41 -2.78 3.33
CA VAL A 148 3.10 -3.36 3.66
C VAL A 148 3.08 -4.82 3.25
N ASN A 149 2.39 -5.62 4.07
CA ASN A 149 2.14 -7.04 3.84
C ASN A 149 0.68 -7.26 3.41
N ARG A 150 0.39 -8.46 2.90
CA ARG A 150 -0.96 -8.86 2.44
C ARG A 150 -1.43 -8.00 1.26
N ILE A 151 -0.51 -7.72 0.35
CA ILE A 151 -0.78 -7.07 -0.93
C ILE A 151 -0.73 -8.13 -2.02
N SER A 152 -1.64 -8.05 -2.98
CA SER A 152 -1.74 -8.99 -4.09
C SER A 152 -1.00 -8.52 -5.33
N ALA A 153 -0.90 -7.20 -5.51
CA ALA A 153 -0.11 -6.60 -6.57
C ALA A 153 0.13 -5.12 -6.29
N ILE A 154 1.26 -4.61 -6.80
CA ILE A 154 1.43 -3.20 -7.11
C ILE A 154 1.65 -3.05 -8.61
N THR A 155 1.03 -2.03 -9.22
CA THR A 155 1.20 -1.71 -10.62
C THR A 155 1.55 -0.26 -10.82
N PHE A 156 2.62 0.00 -11.57
CA PHE A 156 3.04 1.31 -12.03
C PHE A 156 2.64 1.50 -13.50
N ARG A 157 2.03 2.64 -13.80
CA ARG A 157 1.77 3.11 -15.17
C ARG A 157 2.39 4.48 -15.34
N TYR A 158 3.05 4.70 -16.45
CA TYR A 158 3.82 5.91 -16.70
C TYR A 158 3.14 6.74 -17.77
N PHE A 159 3.19 8.07 -17.62
CA PHE A 159 2.63 9.00 -18.59
C PHE A 159 3.72 9.97 -19.04
N ASP A 160 4.00 9.93 -20.33
CA ASP A 160 5.00 10.76 -20.97
C ASP A 160 4.38 12.03 -21.53
N TYR A 161 5.08 13.14 -21.35
CA TYR A 161 4.68 14.45 -21.85
C TYR A 161 5.78 14.97 -22.78
N SER A 162 5.45 15.12 -24.06
CA SER A 162 6.38 15.62 -25.07
C SER A 162 5.84 16.90 -25.72
N GLY A 163 6.72 17.88 -25.92
CA GLY A 163 6.37 19.16 -26.51
C GLY A 163 5.29 19.91 -25.71
N THR A 164 4.24 20.36 -26.41
CA THR A 164 3.11 21.10 -25.82
C THR A 164 1.94 20.20 -25.40
N ASN A 165 2.07 18.87 -25.50
CA ASN A 165 0.99 17.95 -25.19
C ASN A 165 0.69 17.92 -23.69
N SER A 166 -0.54 18.27 -23.30
CA SER A 166 -0.93 18.35 -21.90
C SER A 166 -1.65 17.11 -21.36
N SER A 167 -2.01 16.16 -22.22
CA SER A 167 -2.80 14.99 -21.82
C SER A 167 -1.97 13.82 -21.27
N GLY A 168 -0.68 13.76 -21.60
CA GLY A 168 0.21 12.64 -21.28
C GLY A 168 -0.14 11.37 -22.09
N VAL A 169 0.88 10.66 -22.58
CA VAL A 169 0.72 9.39 -23.29
C VAL A 169 1.11 8.25 -22.36
N GLU A 170 0.22 7.29 -22.14
CA GLU A 170 0.52 6.11 -21.31
C GLU A 170 1.58 5.23 -22.00
N VAL A 171 2.62 4.86 -21.25
CA VAL A 171 3.71 3.99 -21.69
C VAL A 171 3.95 2.88 -20.66
N SER A 172 4.41 1.72 -21.14
CA SER A 172 4.65 0.53 -20.31
C SER A 172 5.95 0.59 -19.50
N THR A 173 6.90 1.41 -19.92
CA THR A 173 8.19 1.65 -19.27
C THR A 173 8.43 3.15 -19.25
N PRO A 174 8.99 3.71 -18.17
CA PRO A 174 9.22 5.14 -18.09
C PRO A 174 10.30 5.59 -19.07
N THR A 175 10.25 6.86 -19.44
CA THR A 175 11.26 7.53 -20.26
C THR A 175 11.70 8.83 -19.58
N GLU A 176 12.63 9.55 -20.20
CA GLU A 176 13.03 10.90 -19.75
C GLU A 176 11.86 11.90 -19.77
N ASN A 177 10.84 11.65 -20.59
CA ASN A 177 9.64 12.48 -20.71
C ASN A 177 8.53 12.10 -19.73
N THR A 178 8.73 11.06 -18.90
CA THR A 178 7.74 10.69 -17.90
C THR A 178 7.56 11.84 -16.92
N GLY A 179 6.32 12.32 -16.82
CA GLY A 179 5.93 13.43 -15.96
C GLY A 179 4.89 13.05 -14.91
N ARG A 180 4.21 11.90 -15.08
CA ARG A 180 3.23 11.38 -14.12
C ARG A 180 3.33 9.87 -14.03
N VAL A 181 3.13 9.35 -12.81
CA VAL A 181 3.07 7.92 -12.49
C VAL A 181 1.73 7.63 -11.82
N SER A 182 0.98 6.66 -12.32
CA SER A 182 -0.19 6.10 -11.63
C SER A 182 0.23 4.81 -10.93
N ILE A 183 -0.01 4.76 -9.63
CA ILE A 183 0.32 3.67 -8.73
C ILE A 183 -0.99 3.00 -8.35
N ARG A 184 -1.09 1.70 -8.61
CA ARG A 184 -2.26 0.89 -8.22
C ARG A 184 -1.81 -0.19 -7.25
N VAL A 185 -2.53 -0.33 -6.15
CA VAL A 185 -2.28 -1.37 -5.15
C VAL A 185 -3.54 -2.20 -5.04
N LEU A 186 -3.41 -3.52 -5.22
CA LEU A 186 -4.49 -4.49 -5.10
C LEU A 186 -4.36 -5.22 -3.76
N VAL A 187 -5.42 -5.20 -2.97
CA VAL A 187 -5.51 -5.91 -1.69
C VAL A 187 -6.57 -7.00 -1.82
N GLN A 188 -6.14 -8.26 -1.79
CA GLN A 188 -7.05 -9.39 -1.71
C GLN A 188 -7.48 -9.59 -0.27
N LEU A 189 -8.80 -9.65 -0.07
CA LEU A 189 -9.39 -9.93 1.21
C LEU A 189 -9.80 -11.40 1.31
N ASP A 190 -9.79 -11.92 2.54
CA ASP A 190 -10.19 -13.29 2.80
C ASP A 190 -11.61 -13.57 2.30
N PRO A 191 -11.85 -14.75 1.70
CA PRO A 191 -13.15 -15.10 1.16
C PRO A 191 -14.25 -15.14 2.24
N VAL A 192 -15.42 -14.59 1.92
CA VAL A 192 -16.61 -14.57 2.79
C VAL A 192 -17.67 -15.51 2.23
N HIS A 193 -18.20 -16.39 3.08
CA HIS A 193 -19.34 -17.23 2.70
C HIS A 193 -20.57 -16.38 2.37
N GLY A 194 -21.09 -16.54 1.14
CA GLY A 194 -22.27 -15.81 0.67
C GLY A 194 -21.97 -14.50 -0.06
N GLN A 195 -20.70 -14.16 -0.29
CA GLN A 195 -20.28 -13.08 -1.19
C GLN A 195 -19.48 -13.65 -2.38
N PRO A 196 -19.42 -12.93 -3.52
CA PRO A 196 -18.47 -13.25 -4.58
C PRO A 196 -17.04 -13.18 -4.02
N ASN A 197 -16.28 -14.26 -4.19
CA ASN A 197 -14.89 -14.36 -3.75
C ASN A 197 -13.97 -14.57 -4.97
N PRO A 198 -12.74 -14.01 -4.96
CA PRO A 198 -12.18 -13.12 -3.95
C PRO A 198 -12.75 -11.69 -4.02
N LEU A 199 -12.73 -10.97 -2.89
CA LEU A 199 -13.05 -9.55 -2.85
C LEU A 199 -11.76 -8.75 -2.93
N ASP A 200 -11.47 -8.21 -4.09
CA ASP A 200 -10.28 -7.38 -4.30
C ASP A 200 -10.63 -5.91 -4.12
N VAL A 201 -9.84 -5.21 -3.31
CA VAL A 201 -9.94 -3.76 -3.15
C VAL A 201 -8.74 -3.11 -3.82
N GLN A 202 -9.00 -2.19 -4.74
CA GLN A 202 -7.97 -1.44 -5.45
C GLN A 202 -7.86 -0.02 -4.90
N PHE A 203 -6.65 0.37 -4.52
CA PHE A 203 -6.29 1.77 -4.29
C PHE A 203 -5.52 2.30 -5.49
N THR A 204 -5.75 3.56 -5.86
CA THR A 204 -5.04 4.22 -6.95
C THR A 204 -4.58 5.60 -6.49
N SER A 205 -3.32 5.91 -6.74
CA SER A 205 -2.74 7.24 -6.55
C SER A 205 -2.11 7.68 -7.86
N GLU A 206 -2.23 8.97 -8.18
CA GLU A 206 -1.55 9.56 -9.32
C GLU A 206 -0.61 10.64 -8.82
N VAL A 207 0.63 10.60 -9.31
CA VAL A 207 1.70 11.45 -8.83
C VAL A 207 2.39 12.10 -10.02
N THR A 208 2.46 13.42 -9.99
CA THR A 208 3.28 14.19 -10.93
C THR A 208 4.71 14.29 -10.42
N LEU A 209 5.69 14.02 -11.28
CA LEU A 209 7.10 14.09 -10.93
C LEU A 209 7.57 15.53 -10.92
N ARG A 210 8.06 16.00 -9.76
CA ARG A 210 8.44 17.40 -9.55
C ARG A 210 9.44 17.90 -10.57
N ASN A 211 10.48 17.11 -10.87
CA ASN A 211 11.58 17.53 -11.73
C ASN A 211 11.45 17.01 -13.17
N SER A 212 10.23 16.66 -13.59
CA SER A 212 9.97 16.37 -15.01
C SER A 212 10.02 17.64 -15.85
N SER A 213 10.55 17.52 -17.07
CA SER A 213 10.66 18.63 -18.03
C SER A 213 9.31 19.33 -18.26
N TYR A 214 8.23 18.56 -18.35
CA TYR A 214 6.88 19.09 -18.54
C TYR A 214 6.39 19.92 -17.35
N MET A 215 6.56 19.44 -16.11
CA MET A 215 6.10 20.17 -14.91
C MET A 215 6.86 21.47 -14.70
N LEU A 216 8.14 21.52 -15.07
CA LEU A 216 8.94 22.75 -14.96
C LEU A 216 8.54 23.83 -15.96
N ASN A 217 8.04 23.45 -17.13
CA ASN A 217 7.61 24.39 -18.16
C ASN A 217 6.19 24.98 -17.91
N GLN A 218 5.52 24.61 -16.82
CA GLN A 218 4.21 25.15 -16.45
C GLN A 218 4.28 26.39 -15.53
N TYR A 219 5.47 26.73 -15.04
CA TYR A 219 5.72 27.89 -14.18
C TYR A 219 6.63 28.90 -14.88
#